data_AF-A0A1G6IRZ3-F1
#
_entry.id   AF-A0A1G6IRZ3-F1
#
_cell.length_a   1.000
_cell.length_b   1.000
_cell.length_c   1.000
_cell.angle_alpha   90.00
_cell.angle_beta   90.00
_cell.angle_gamma   90.00
#
_symmetry.space_group_name_H-M   'P 1'
#
loop_
_entity.id
_entity.type
_entity.pdbx_description
1 polymer ?
#
loop_
_entity_poly.entity_id
_entity_poly.type
_entity_poly.pdbx_seq_one_letter_code
_entity_poly.pdbx_strand_id
1 'polypeptide(L)'
;MPLPRPQRCFPPSPPGALLKRVDVQPRLRRFEQGEGREPSYLAMVRQLPCLSCGMEPSEAAHVRMASAAFGKASGLGKKPDDKWALPLCSSDHRLARNAQHNRSELAFWHELGINPLIVATQLYAARGDMVAMRAIVFIAIAQRSAAS
;
A
#
# COMPACT_ATOMS: atom_id res chain seq x y z
N MET A 1 7.91 8.21 75.85
CA MET A 1 7.47 8.44 74.45
C MET A 1 7.29 7.09 73.76
N PRO A 2 6.07 6.70 73.36
CA PRO A 2 5.85 5.49 72.57
C PRO A 2 6.10 5.77 71.09
N LEU A 3 6.95 4.96 70.44
CA LEU A 3 7.20 5.03 69.00
C LEU A 3 5.97 4.55 68.21
N PRO A 4 5.60 5.19 67.08
CA PRO A 4 4.48 4.75 66.26
C PRO A 4 4.78 3.38 65.62
N ARG A 5 3.79 2.47 65.66
CA ARG A 5 3.90 1.16 64.99
C ARG A 5 3.93 1.35 63.47
N PRO A 6 4.82 0.66 62.73
CA PRO A 6 4.83 0.74 61.28
C PRO A 6 3.54 0.14 60.71
N GLN A 7 2.78 0.95 59.97
CA GLN A 7 1.60 0.47 59.24
C GLN A 7 2.04 -0.15 57.92
N ARG A 8 1.50 -1.34 57.59
CA ARG A 8 1.68 -1.94 56.26
C ARG A 8 0.87 -1.14 55.25
N CYS A 9 1.54 -0.49 54.29
CA CYS A 9 0.88 0.34 53.27
C CYS A 9 0.10 -0.44 52.20
N PHE A 10 0.20 -1.78 52.18
CA PHE A 10 -0.47 -2.59 51.15
C PHE A 10 -1.15 -3.82 51.77
N PRO A 11 -2.39 -4.15 51.32
CA PRO A 11 -3.04 -5.41 51.70
C PRO A 11 -2.25 -6.60 51.14
N PRO A 12 -2.30 -7.78 51.80
CA PRO A 12 -1.62 -8.97 51.29
C PRO A 12 -2.23 -9.41 49.95
N SER A 13 -1.38 -9.81 49.01
CA SER A 13 -1.82 -10.37 47.73
C SER A 13 -2.80 -11.53 47.98
N PRO A 14 -3.92 -11.61 47.22
CA PRO A 14 -4.90 -12.67 47.41
C PRO A 14 -4.26 -14.06 47.17
N PRO A 15 -4.60 -15.07 47.98
CA PRO A 15 -4.10 -16.43 47.80
C PRO A 15 -4.53 -16.93 46.42
N GLY A 16 -3.55 -17.27 45.56
CA GLY A 16 -3.79 -17.69 44.17
C GLY A 16 -3.13 -16.83 43.10
N ALA A 17 -2.68 -15.61 43.43
CA ALA A 17 -2.01 -14.72 42.46
C ALA A 17 -0.70 -15.32 41.90
N LEU A 18 0.01 -16.12 42.70
CA LEU A 18 1.28 -16.76 42.31
C LEU A 18 1.09 -17.97 41.37
N LEU A 19 -0.14 -18.48 41.25
CA LEU A 19 -0.45 -19.68 40.46
C LEU A 19 -0.85 -19.36 39.02
N LYS A 20 -1.04 -18.08 38.69
CA LYS A 20 -1.36 -17.66 37.32
C LYS A 20 -0.07 -17.65 36.50
N ARG A 21 0.28 -18.80 35.91
CA ARG A 21 1.21 -18.84 34.77
C ARG A 21 0.60 -17.98 33.67
N VAL A 22 1.10 -16.75 33.53
CA VAL A 22 0.78 -15.93 32.37
C VAL A 22 1.63 -16.48 31.23
N ASP A 23 1.10 -17.47 30.53
CA ASP A 23 1.69 -17.96 29.28
C ASP A 23 1.47 -16.88 28.21
N VAL A 24 2.29 -15.81 28.26
CA VAL A 24 2.40 -14.83 27.18
C VAL A 24 3.32 -15.43 26.13
N GLN A 25 2.87 -16.48 25.46
CA GLN A 25 3.41 -16.76 24.13
C GLN A 25 2.88 -15.62 23.25
N PRO A 26 3.73 -14.67 22.78
CA PRO A 26 3.27 -13.74 21.76
C PRO A 26 2.82 -14.62 20.60
N ARG A 27 1.54 -14.57 20.24
CA ARG A 27 1.08 -15.11 18.96
C ARG A 27 1.88 -14.39 17.89
N LEU A 28 2.98 -15.00 17.45
CA LEU A 28 3.68 -14.58 16.25
C LEU A 28 2.60 -14.63 15.17
N ARG A 29 2.08 -13.46 14.79
CA ARG A 29 1.25 -13.35 13.60
C ARG A 29 2.13 -13.90 12.50
N ARG A 30 1.84 -15.12 12.05
CA ARG A 30 2.46 -15.69 10.87
C ARG A 30 2.28 -14.61 9.81
N PHE A 31 3.37 -13.99 9.38
CA PHE A 31 3.38 -13.20 8.16
C PHE A 31 3.21 -14.21 7.04
N GLU A 32 2.02 -14.79 6.92
CA GLU A 32 1.60 -15.38 5.66
C GLU A 32 1.67 -14.20 4.72
N GLN A 33 2.71 -14.22 3.88
CA GLN A 33 2.85 -13.29 2.77
C GLN A 33 1.64 -13.58 1.90
N GLY A 34 0.52 -12.91 2.22
CA GLY A 34 -0.76 -13.20 1.62
C GLY A 34 -0.59 -13.15 0.11
N GLU A 35 -1.13 -14.15 -0.57
CA GLU A 35 -1.24 -14.20 -2.03
C GLU A 35 -1.55 -12.81 -2.56
N GLY A 36 -0.57 -12.21 -3.25
CA GLY A 36 -0.68 -10.85 -3.79
C GLY A 36 0.23 -9.79 -3.15
N ARG A 37 1.10 -10.12 -2.18
CA ARG A 37 2.16 -9.21 -1.70
C ARG A 37 3.52 -9.53 -2.30
N GLU A 38 4.06 -8.60 -3.09
CA GLU A 38 5.35 -8.75 -3.77
C GLU A 38 6.21 -7.48 -3.54
N PRO A 39 6.93 -7.40 -2.40
CA PRO A 39 7.65 -6.19 -2.01
C PRO A 39 8.82 -5.85 -2.96
N SER A 40 9.39 -6.85 -3.63
CA SER A 40 10.40 -6.67 -4.67
C SER A 40 9.83 -5.91 -5.88
N TYR A 41 8.65 -6.28 -6.36
CA TYR A 41 7.96 -5.57 -7.43
C TYR A 41 7.63 -4.12 -7.01
N LEU A 42 7.11 -3.91 -5.80
CA LEU A 42 6.84 -2.56 -5.32
C LEU A 42 8.11 -1.69 -5.24
N ALA A 43 9.26 -2.28 -4.93
CA ALA A 43 10.54 -1.58 -4.94
C ALA A 43 10.98 -1.20 -6.36
N MET A 44 10.67 -2.02 -7.37
CA MET A 44 10.90 -1.69 -8.78
C MET A 44 9.97 -0.56 -9.24
N VAL A 45 8.68 -0.63 -8.91
CA VAL A 45 7.69 0.40 -9.28
C VAL A 45 8.09 1.78 -8.78
N ARG A 46 8.59 1.89 -7.54
CA ARG A 46 9.07 3.16 -6.94
C ARG A 46 10.28 3.78 -7.64
N GLN A 47 11.00 2.99 -8.43
CA GLN A 47 12.14 3.46 -9.22
C GLN A 47 11.72 3.91 -10.63
N LEU A 48 10.44 3.84 -10.98
CA LEU A 48 9.95 4.29 -12.28
C LEU A 48 9.52 5.76 -12.23
N PRO A 49 9.52 6.48 -13.36
CA PRO A 49 8.98 7.84 -13.44
C PRO A 49 7.46 7.86 -13.22
N CYS A 50 6.94 8.97 -12.71
CA CYS A 50 5.50 9.18 -12.53
C CYS A 50 4.75 9.13 -13.86
N LEU A 51 3.64 8.39 -13.96
CA LEU A 51 2.80 8.34 -15.16
C LEU A 51 2.12 9.68 -15.52
N SER A 52 1.94 10.56 -14.53
CA SER A 52 1.30 11.87 -14.72
C SER A 52 2.31 12.96 -15.10
N CYS A 53 3.39 13.14 -14.34
CA CYS A 53 4.36 14.21 -14.57
C CYS A 53 5.72 13.76 -15.13
N GLY A 54 6.03 12.47 -15.15
CA GLY A 54 7.33 11.94 -15.57
C GLY A 54 8.45 12.08 -14.53
N MET A 55 8.19 12.70 -13.37
CA MET A 55 9.19 12.95 -12.34
C MET A 55 9.51 11.72 -11.50
N GLU A 56 10.76 11.63 -11.04
CA GLU A 56 11.26 10.68 -10.03
C GLU A 56 11.67 11.46 -8.76
N PRO A 57 11.56 10.87 -7.54
CA PRO A 57 11.12 9.51 -7.23
C PRO A 57 9.58 9.35 -7.27
N SER A 58 9.13 8.12 -7.57
CA SER A 58 7.71 7.76 -7.53
C SER A 58 7.38 6.90 -6.32
N GLU A 59 6.09 6.84 -6.01
CA GLU A 59 5.49 5.91 -5.07
C GLU A 59 4.59 4.90 -5.78
N ALA A 60 4.44 3.74 -5.14
CA ALA A 60 3.57 2.67 -5.61
C ALA A 60 2.11 3.00 -5.24
N ALA A 61 1.37 3.53 -6.21
CA ALA A 61 -0.04 3.85 -6.08
C ALA A 61 -0.89 2.64 -6.52
N HIS A 62 -1.60 2.02 -5.58
CA HIS A 62 -2.50 0.91 -5.88
C HIS A 62 -3.81 1.41 -6.47
N VAL A 63 -4.17 0.90 -7.64
CA VAL A 63 -5.47 1.16 -8.28
C VAL A 63 -6.57 0.46 -7.48
N ARG A 64 -7.57 1.19 -6.97
CA ARG A 64 -8.66 0.62 -6.17
C ARG A 64 -9.91 0.27 -6.98
N MET A 65 -10.09 0.86 -8.17
CA MET A 65 -11.26 0.58 -9.03
C MET A 65 -11.48 -0.91 -9.28
N ALA A 66 -12.73 -1.38 -9.25
CA ALA A 66 -13.09 -2.73 -9.69
C ALA A 66 -13.15 -2.78 -11.22
N SER A 67 -12.79 -3.92 -11.81
CA SER A 67 -13.04 -4.16 -13.23
C SER A 67 -13.24 -5.63 -13.51
N ALA A 68 -14.43 -5.99 -14.00
CA ALA A 68 -14.77 -7.35 -14.38
C ALA A 68 -13.92 -7.83 -15.57
N ALA A 69 -13.63 -6.95 -16.54
CA ALA A 69 -12.83 -7.27 -17.72
C ALA A 69 -11.40 -7.72 -17.37
N PHE A 70 -10.84 -7.20 -16.28
CA PHE A 70 -9.50 -7.53 -15.80
C PHE A 70 -9.51 -8.50 -14.61
N GLY A 71 -10.66 -9.10 -14.28
CA GLY A 71 -10.80 -10.01 -13.14
C GLY A 71 -10.48 -9.35 -11.79
N LYS A 72 -10.56 -8.01 -11.70
CA LYS A 72 -10.21 -7.25 -10.50
C LYS A 72 -11.45 -7.04 -9.64
N ALA A 73 -11.63 -7.92 -8.66
CA ALA A 73 -12.61 -7.73 -7.60
C ALA A 73 -12.12 -6.64 -6.64
N SER A 74 -12.93 -5.60 -6.42
CA SER A 74 -12.74 -4.63 -5.34
C SER A 74 -13.88 -4.79 -4.35
N GLY A 75 -13.55 -5.06 -3.09
CA GLY A 75 -14.51 -5.24 -2.01
C GLY A 75 -14.10 -4.39 -0.81
N LEU A 76 -15.08 -3.95 -0.03
CA LEU A 76 -14.83 -3.19 1.19
C LEU A 76 -13.93 -4.01 2.13
N GLY A 77 -12.73 -3.50 2.42
CA GLY A 77 -11.76 -4.16 3.31
C GLY A 77 -10.78 -5.14 2.64
N LYS A 78 -10.87 -5.39 1.32
CA LYS A 78 -9.87 -6.19 0.61
C LYS A 78 -8.70 -5.30 0.16
N LYS A 79 -7.50 -5.59 0.67
CA LYS A 79 -6.28 -4.89 0.23
C LYS A 79 -6.02 -5.23 -1.24
N PRO A 80 -5.82 -4.24 -2.14
CA PRO A 80 -5.54 -4.51 -3.53
C PRO A 80 -4.22 -5.29 -3.67
N ASP A 81 -4.20 -6.24 -4.61
CA ASP A 81 -3.00 -6.99 -4.96
C ASP A 81 -1.89 -6.04 -5.46
N ASP A 82 -0.63 -6.36 -5.16
CA ASP A 82 0.50 -5.53 -5.55
C ASP A 82 0.68 -5.43 -7.07
N LYS A 83 0.15 -6.38 -7.86
CA LYS A 83 0.13 -6.31 -9.33
C LYS A 83 -0.62 -5.09 -9.89
N TRP A 84 -1.49 -4.48 -9.09
CA TRP A 84 -2.25 -3.28 -9.46
C TRP A 84 -1.58 -1.98 -8.98
N ALA A 85 -0.28 -2.00 -8.69
CA ALA A 85 0.50 -0.82 -8.35
C ALA A 85 1.07 -0.12 -9.61
N LEU A 86 0.94 1.19 -9.65
CA LEU A 86 1.46 2.08 -10.69
C LEU A 86 2.39 3.15 -10.10
N PRO A 87 3.36 3.66 -10.87
CA PRO A 87 4.25 4.72 -10.39
C PRO A 87 3.57 6.10 -10.50
N LEU A 88 3.35 6.74 -9.36
CA LEU A 88 2.90 8.13 -9.26
C LEU A 88 3.77 8.89 -8.27
N CYS A 89 4.07 10.17 -8.51
CA CYS A 89 4.81 10.97 -7.53
C CYS A 89 3.91 11.34 -6.33
N SER A 90 4.51 11.76 -5.21
CA SER A 90 3.75 12.14 -4.01
C SER A 90 2.75 13.26 -4.24
N SER A 91 3.09 14.21 -5.13
CA SER A 91 2.19 15.27 -5.55
C SER A 91 0.96 14.73 -6.27
N ASP A 92 1.14 13.97 -7.34
CA ASP A 92 0.03 13.45 -8.17
C ASP A 92 -0.74 12.31 -7.50
N HIS A 93 -0.15 11.63 -6.52
CA HIS A 93 -0.82 10.57 -5.77
C HIS A 93 -1.62 11.12 -4.57
N ARG A 94 -1.03 12.04 -3.77
CA ARG A 94 -1.60 12.46 -2.46
C ARG A 94 -1.71 13.97 -2.24
N LEU A 95 -0.71 14.76 -2.62
CA LEU A 95 -0.59 16.15 -2.11
C LEU A 95 -1.31 17.19 -2.97
N ALA A 96 -1.32 17.02 -4.29
CA ALA A 96 -1.90 18.00 -5.19
C ALA A 96 -3.43 18.03 -5.10
N ARG A 97 -4.03 19.17 -5.45
CA ARG A 97 -5.50 19.29 -5.46
C ARG A 97 -6.16 18.34 -6.47
N ASN A 98 -5.47 18.07 -7.57
CA ASN A 98 -5.87 17.12 -8.61
C ASN A 98 -5.29 15.71 -8.40
N ALA A 99 -4.71 15.43 -7.23
CA ALA A 99 -4.11 14.14 -6.92
C ALA A 99 -5.15 13.02 -6.91
N GLN A 100 -4.72 11.79 -7.26
CA GLN A 100 -5.58 10.60 -7.31
C GLN A 100 -6.41 10.42 -6.04
N HIS A 101 -5.83 10.63 -4.85
CA HIS A 101 -6.53 10.46 -3.57
C HIS A 101 -7.63 11.50 -3.30
N ASN A 102 -7.53 12.69 -3.91
CA ASN A 102 -8.46 13.80 -3.66
C ASN A 102 -9.65 13.81 -4.63
N ARG A 103 -9.67 12.89 -5.60
CA ARG A 103 -10.68 12.81 -6.67
C ARG A 103 -11.11 11.37 -6.91
N SER A 104 -12.05 11.17 -7.82
CA SER A 104 -12.36 9.82 -8.29
C SER A 104 -11.20 9.31 -9.15
N GLU A 105 -10.69 8.12 -8.83
CA GLU A 105 -9.57 7.50 -9.58
C GLU A 105 -9.90 7.43 -11.08
N LEU A 106 -11.14 7.08 -11.43
CA LEU A 106 -11.58 6.98 -12.82
C LEU A 106 -11.43 8.32 -13.55
N ALA A 107 -11.84 9.44 -12.95
CA ALA A 107 -11.69 10.75 -13.58
C ALA A 107 -10.22 11.16 -13.70
N PHE A 108 -9.36 10.79 -12.73
CA PHE A 108 -7.92 11.06 -12.81
C PHE A 108 -7.29 10.39 -14.03
N TRP A 109 -7.54 9.09 -14.17
CA TRP A 109 -6.99 8.31 -15.28
C TRP A 109 -7.61 8.69 -16.63
N HIS A 110 -8.89 9.05 -16.65
CA HIS A 110 -9.58 9.53 -17.85
C HIS A 110 -9.02 10.86 -18.35
N GLU A 111 -8.80 11.84 -17.47
CA GLU A 111 -8.16 13.12 -17.85
C GLU A 111 -6.74 12.94 -18.35
N LEU A 112 -5.99 12.01 -17.75
CA LEU A 112 -4.66 11.65 -18.25
C LEU A 112 -4.72 10.92 -19.59
N GLY A 113 -5.86 10.32 -19.98
CA GLY A 113 -5.96 9.49 -21.18
C GLY A 113 -5.21 8.16 -21.06
N ILE A 114 -5.03 7.65 -19.84
CA ILE A 114 -4.27 6.43 -19.56
C ILE A 114 -5.22 5.40 -18.97
N ASN A 115 -5.23 4.18 -19.52
CA ASN A 115 -5.92 3.06 -18.88
C ASN A 115 -5.00 2.40 -17.84
N PRO A 116 -5.27 2.58 -16.53
CA PRO A 116 -4.35 2.16 -15.48
C PRO A 116 -4.25 0.63 -15.37
N LEU A 117 -5.32 -0.09 -15.73
CA LEU A 117 -5.34 -1.56 -15.62
C LEU A 117 -4.46 -2.18 -16.70
N ILE A 118 -4.45 -1.64 -17.92
CA ILE A 118 -3.58 -2.09 -19.01
C ILE A 118 -2.12 -1.87 -18.60
N VAL A 119 -1.77 -0.66 -18.18
CA VAL A 119 -0.39 -0.33 -17.77
C VAL A 119 0.06 -1.21 -16.60
N ALA A 120 -0.81 -1.43 -15.61
CA ALA A 120 -0.50 -2.29 -14.47
C ALA A 120 -0.23 -3.75 -14.91
N THR A 121 -1.04 -4.30 -15.81
CA THR A 121 -0.80 -5.65 -16.33
C THR A 121 0.51 -5.77 -17.10
N GLN A 122 0.86 -4.76 -17.90
CA GLN A 122 2.11 -4.72 -18.64
C GLN A 122 3.33 -4.61 -17.71
N LEU A 123 3.27 -3.72 -16.73
CA LEU A 123 4.34 -3.56 -15.73
C LEU A 123 4.54 -4.84 -14.91
N TYR A 124 3.47 -5.50 -14.50
CA TYR A 124 3.56 -6.76 -13.77
C TYR A 124 4.07 -7.92 -14.64
N ALA A 125 3.78 -7.93 -15.94
CA ALA A 125 4.33 -8.90 -16.88
C ALA A 125 5.85 -8.69 -17.10
N ALA A 126 6.30 -7.44 -17.13
CA ALA A 126 7.71 -7.07 -17.26
C ALA A 126 8.49 -7.06 -15.93
N ARG A 127 7.89 -7.55 -14.83
CA ARG A 127 8.55 -7.57 -13.51
C ARG A 127 9.88 -8.32 -13.58
N GLY A 128 10.94 -7.70 -13.09
CA GLY A 128 12.31 -8.23 -13.17
C GLY A 128 13.18 -7.61 -14.27
N ASP A 129 12.59 -6.93 -15.26
CA ASP A 129 13.31 -6.14 -16.25
C ASP A 129 12.99 -4.65 -16.10
N MET A 130 13.90 -3.92 -15.45
CA MET A 130 13.75 -2.47 -15.22
C MET A 130 13.73 -1.66 -16.50
N VAL A 131 14.42 -2.10 -17.56
CA VAL A 131 14.47 -1.37 -18.83
C VAL A 131 13.13 -1.50 -19.54
N ALA A 132 12.58 -2.71 -19.59
CA ALA A 132 11.24 -2.96 -20.13
C ALA A 132 10.17 -2.20 -19.36
N MET A 133 10.23 -2.20 -18.02
CA MET A 133 9.29 -1.45 -17.17
C MET A 133 9.35 0.05 -17.44
N ARG A 134 10.55 0.65 -17.55
CA ARG A 134 10.70 2.07 -17.90
C ARG A 134 10.16 2.37 -19.31
N ALA A 135 10.43 1.50 -20.28
CA ALA A 135 9.92 1.66 -21.64
C ALA A 135 8.37 1.67 -21.68
N ILE A 136 7.72 0.76 -20.96
CA ILE A 136 6.26 0.73 -20.81
C ILE A 136 5.73 2.05 -20.27
N VAL A 137 6.37 2.60 -19.22
CA VAL A 137 5.97 3.89 -18.64
C VAL A 137 6.13 5.03 -19.65
N PHE A 138 7.27 5.10 -20.35
CA PHE A 138 7.48 6.16 -21.34
C PHE A 138 6.51 6.07 -22.52
N ILE A 139 6.24 4.87 -23.00
CA ILE A 139 5.24 4.65 -24.06
C ILE A 139 3.85 5.08 -23.57
N ALA A 140 3.47 4.70 -22.35
CA ALA A 140 2.19 5.11 -21.77
C ALA A 140 2.07 6.64 -21.63
N ILE A 141 3.15 7.32 -21.22
CA ILE A 141 3.18 8.79 -21.15
C ILE A 141 3.08 9.41 -22.54
N ALA A 142 3.77 8.84 -23.55
CA ALA A 142 3.78 9.36 -24.92
C ALA A 142 2.44 9.14 -25.65
N GLN A 143 1.76 8.03 -25.39
CA GLN A 143 0.49 7.65 -26.03
C GLN A 143 -0.74 8.25 -25.34
N ARG A 144 -0.55 8.92 -24.20
CA ARG A 144 -1.66 9.48 -23.44
C ARG A 144 -2.37 10.54 -24.28
N SER A 145 -3.67 10.37 -24.48
CA SER A 145 -4.50 11.32 -25.22
C SER A 145 -5.33 12.08 -24.20
N ALA A 146 -4.89 13.28 -23.82
CA ALA A 146 -5.64 14.10 -22.86
C ALA A 146 -7.04 14.38 -23.44
N ALA A 147 -8.08 13.99 -22.70
CA ALA A 147 -9.45 14.31 -23.09
C ALA A 147 -9.59 15.84 -23.06
N SER A 148 -9.70 16.44 -24.24
CA SER A 148 -9.90 17.88 -24.46
C SER A 148 -11.35 18.27 -24.20
#